data_AF-A0A7J9K6F0-F1
#
_entry.id   AF-A0A7J9K6F0-F1
#
_cell.length_a   1.000
_cell.length_b   1.000
_cell.length_c   1.000
_cell.angle_alpha   90.00
_cell.angle_beta   90.00
_cell.angle_gamma   90.00
#
_symmetry.space_group_name_H-M   'P 1'
#
loop_
_entity.id
_entity.type
_entity.pdbx_description
1 polymer ?
#
loop_
_entity_poly.entity_id
_entity_poly.type
_entity_poly.pdbx_seq_one_letter_code
_entity_poly.pdbx_strand_id
1 'polypeptide(L)'
;CKSHFLKLINSGCTDRFIAVGNEPFLTSYNGQFQSYVIPAMANLQQSLVRANLAGYIKLVVPCNADAYEGNVPSQGAFRPELTQIMTQLVSFLNSNGSPFVVNIYPFLSLYGNSEFPQDYAFFEGTTHPVIDGANTYTNAFDGNYDTLIAALSKMGYGQMPIVIGEVGWPTDGAVGANLTAAEVFNQGLIKHVLSNKGTPLRPAVPPMDVYLFSLLDEGAKSTLPGNFERHWGIFSFDGQAKYALDLGLGNKKLKNAKNVQYLPARWCIANPNRDLSEVANHMKLACNVADCTTLNYGGSCNAIGAKGNVSYAFNSYYQLQMQNEKSCNFDGLGMVTFLDPSVGDCRFLVGV
;
A
#
# COMPACT_ATOMS: atom_id res chain seq x y z
N CYS A 1 4.41 1.06 -16.37
CA CYS A 1 5.42 1.08 -15.29
C CYS A 1 4.77 1.68 -14.06
N LYS A 2 4.64 0.94 -12.95
CA LYS A 2 4.26 1.53 -11.68
C LYS A 2 5.48 2.28 -11.14
N SER A 3 5.40 3.62 -11.06
CA SER A 3 6.54 4.51 -10.80
C SER A 3 6.89 4.72 -9.33
N HIS A 4 6.24 4.01 -8.38
CA HIS A 4 6.27 4.36 -6.95
C HIS A 4 6.65 3.21 -6.00
N PHE A 5 7.29 2.15 -6.50
CA PHE A 5 7.69 0.98 -5.71
C PHE A 5 9.18 0.97 -5.42
N LEU A 6 9.55 0.59 -4.20
CA LEU A 6 10.93 0.35 -3.82
C LEU A 6 11.24 -1.15 -3.82
N LYS A 7 12.17 -1.57 -4.67
CA LYS A 7 12.67 -2.96 -4.73
C LYS A 7 13.61 -3.22 -3.54
N LEU A 8 13.30 -4.21 -2.70
CA LEU A 8 14.05 -4.49 -1.46
C LEU A 8 15.23 -5.45 -1.61
N ILE A 9 15.26 -6.32 -2.64
CA ILE A 9 16.37 -7.26 -2.87
C ILE A 9 17.03 -6.97 -4.21
N ASN A 10 18.36 -6.86 -4.23
CA ASN A 10 19.17 -6.80 -5.44
C ASN A 10 19.79 -8.17 -5.73
N SER A 11 18.97 -9.11 -6.21
CA SER A 11 19.42 -10.42 -6.69
C SER A 11 19.89 -10.35 -8.15
N GLY A 12 20.64 -9.31 -8.55
CA GLY A 12 21.25 -9.21 -9.88
C GLY A 12 20.29 -9.33 -11.08
N CYS A 13 18.98 -9.23 -10.85
CA CYS A 13 17.98 -9.58 -11.84
C CYS A 13 17.79 -8.41 -12.82
N THR A 14 18.31 -8.61 -14.03
CA THR A 14 18.18 -7.71 -15.17
C THR A 14 16.82 -7.83 -15.86
N ASP A 15 15.95 -8.73 -15.40
CA ASP A 15 14.65 -8.99 -16.00
C ASP A 15 13.67 -7.85 -15.74
N ARG A 16 13.03 -7.36 -16.81
CA ARG A 16 12.02 -6.30 -16.73
C ARG A 16 10.64 -6.90 -16.79
N PHE A 17 9.81 -6.63 -15.79
CA PHE A 17 8.41 -7.05 -15.78
C PHE A 17 7.50 -6.04 -16.47
N ILE A 18 6.59 -6.51 -17.31
CA ILE A 18 5.40 -5.77 -17.72
C ILE A 18 4.20 -6.39 -17.01
N ALA A 19 3.59 -5.63 -16.09
CA ALA A 19 2.34 -5.99 -15.46
C ALA A 19 1.18 -5.79 -16.44
N VAL A 20 0.48 -6.88 -16.77
CA VAL A 20 -0.72 -6.88 -17.62
C VAL A 20 -1.95 -6.81 -16.71
N GLY A 21 -2.30 -5.59 -16.32
CA GLY A 21 -3.32 -5.32 -15.30
C GLY A 21 -2.73 -5.19 -13.90
N ASN A 22 -3.60 -4.85 -12.93
CA ASN A 22 -3.28 -4.84 -11.51
C ASN A 22 -4.50 -5.36 -10.74
N GLU A 23 -4.34 -6.48 -10.06
CA GLU A 23 -5.37 -7.12 -9.26
C GLU A 23 -6.70 -7.34 -10.02
N PRO A 24 -6.69 -7.87 -11.26
CA PRO A 24 -7.90 -7.99 -12.08
C PRO A 24 -8.93 -8.99 -11.52
N PHE A 25 -8.56 -9.74 -10.48
CA PHE A 25 -9.34 -10.82 -9.87
C PHE A 25 -9.95 -10.47 -8.51
N LEU A 26 -9.83 -9.21 -8.07
CA LEU A 26 -10.47 -8.74 -6.84
C LEU A 26 -11.97 -9.09 -6.86
N THR A 27 -12.45 -9.60 -5.73
CA THR A 27 -13.86 -9.93 -5.53
C THR A 27 -14.76 -8.72 -5.79
N SER A 28 -14.31 -7.52 -5.42
CA SER A 28 -15.03 -6.25 -5.62
C SER A 28 -15.25 -5.86 -7.08
N TYR A 29 -14.46 -6.40 -8.02
CA TYR A 29 -14.66 -6.19 -9.45
C TYR A 29 -15.66 -7.14 -10.08
N ASN A 30 -16.15 -8.15 -9.35
CA ASN A 30 -17.17 -9.08 -9.80
C ASN A 30 -16.91 -9.64 -11.23
N GLY A 31 -15.65 -10.03 -11.48
CA GLY A 31 -15.22 -10.62 -12.75
C GLY A 31 -15.06 -9.67 -13.94
N GLN A 32 -15.26 -8.35 -13.76
CA GLN A 32 -15.26 -7.35 -14.85
C GLN A 32 -14.04 -7.43 -15.77
N PHE A 33 -12.86 -7.77 -15.25
CA PHE A 33 -11.60 -7.76 -16.01
C PHE A 33 -11.13 -9.13 -16.50
N GLN A 34 -11.74 -10.22 -16.04
CA GLN A 34 -11.21 -11.59 -16.24
C GLN A 34 -11.05 -11.95 -17.72
N SER A 35 -12.04 -11.64 -18.56
CA SER A 35 -12.04 -11.99 -19.99
C SER A 35 -10.94 -11.30 -20.81
N TYR A 36 -10.31 -10.24 -20.30
CA TYR A 36 -9.29 -9.49 -21.01
C TYR A 36 -7.85 -9.97 -20.70
N VAL A 37 -7.63 -10.64 -19.57
CA VAL A 37 -6.28 -10.92 -19.06
C VAL A 37 -5.48 -11.81 -20.01
N ILE A 38 -5.98 -13.02 -20.29
CA ILE A 38 -5.26 -14.00 -21.11
C ILE A 38 -5.07 -13.51 -22.56
N PRO A 39 -6.09 -12.95 -23.25
CA PRO A 39 -5.89 -12.38 -24.58
C PRO A 39 -4.86 -11.25 -24.61
N ALA A 40 -4.87 -10.35 -23.62
CA ALA A 40 -3.90 -9.26 -23.54
C ALA A 40 -2.46 -9.79 -23.35
N MET A 41 -2.28 -10.77 -22.45
CA MET A 41 -0.98 -11.42 -22.26
C MET A 41 -0.47 -12.11 -23.53
N ALA A 42 -1.33 -12.86 -24.23
CA ALA A 42 -0.94 -13.53 -25.46
C ALA A 42 -0.50 -12.54 -26.55
N ASN A 43 -1.25 -11.46 -26.76
CA ASN A 43 -0.94 -10.43 -27.75
C ASN A 43 0.36 -9.69 -27.43
N LEU A 44 0.57 -9.34 -26.16
CA LEU A 44 1.81 -8.69 -25.70
C LEU A 44 3.00 -9.62 -25.86
N GLN A 45 2.85 -10.91 -25.54
CA GLN A 45 3.94 -11.88 -25.66
C GLN A 45 4.34 -12.11 -27.12
N GLN A 46 3.37 -12.22 -28.03
CA GLN A 46 3.65 -12.27 -29.46
C GLN A 46 4.41 -11.03 -29.94
N SER A 47 4.06 -9.84 -29.43
CA SER A 47 4.74 -8.59 -29.75
C SER A 47 6.17 -8.58 -29.22
N LEU A 48 6.40 -9.05 -27.98
CA LEU A 48 7.74 -9.20 -27.40
C LEU A 48 8.60 -10.22 -28.17
N VAL A 49 8.02 -11.33 -28.62
CA VAL A 49 8.71 -12.33 -29.45
C VAL A 49 9.12 -11.70 -30.79
N ARG A 50 8.21 -11.00 -31.48
CA ARG A 50 8.51 -10.33 -32.76
C ARG A 50 9.58 -9.25 -32.61
N ALA A 51 9.64 -8.58 -31.46
CA ALA A 51 10.66 -7.59 -31.15
C ALA A 51 11.98 -8.19 -30.63
N ASN A 52 12.08 -9.52 -30.50
CA ASN A 52 13.20 -10.23 -29.88
C ASN A 52 13.49 -9.78 -28.42
N LEU A 53 12.43 -9.43 -27.68
CA LEU A 53 12.49 -8.97 -26.29
C LEU A 53 11.97 -10.01 -25.29
N ALA A 54 11.30 -11.09 -25.74
CA ALA A 54 10.67 -12.10 -24.87
C ALA A 54 11.66 -12.88 -23.97
N GLY A 55 12.95 -12.89 -24.31
CA GLY A 55 14.01 -13.44 -23.46
C GLY A 55 14.31 -12.59 -22.24
N TYR A 56 14.07 -11.27 -22.31
CA TYR A 56 14.52 -10.27 -21.33
C TYR A 56 13.35 -9.56 -20.62
N ILE A 57 12.21 -9.42 -21.29
CA ILE A 57 11.00 -8.81 -20.76
C ILE A 57 10.00 -9.92 -20.48
N LYS A 58 9.56 -10.01 -19.22
CA LYS A 58 8.61 -11.03 -18.75
C LYS A 58 7.26 -10.38 -18.46
N LEU A 59 6.19 -10.99 -18.96
CA LEU A 59 4.83 -10.57 -18.64
C LEU A 59 4.38 -11.19 -17.33
N VAL A 60 3.75 -10.39 -16.48
CA VAL A 60 3.21 -10.82 -15.19
C VAL A 60 1.81 -10.25 -14.99
N VAL A 61 1.03 -10.83 -14.07
CA VAL A 61 -0.26 -10.29 -13.64
C VAL A 61 -0.22 -10.21 -12.12
N PRO A 62 -0.03 -9.02 -11.53
CA PRO A 62 -0.12 -8.83 -10.08
C PRO A 62 -1.52 -9.21 -9.60
N CYS A 63 -1.59 -10.21 -8.72
CA CYS A 63 -2.82 -10.67 -8.11
C CYS A 63 -2.89 -10.22 -6.65
N ASN A 64 -4.05 -9.77 -6.17
CA ASN A 64 -4.23 -9.57 -4.74
C ASN A 64 -4.30 -10.94 -4.03
N ALA A 65 -3.90 -10.99 -2.77
CA ALA A 65 -4.05 -12.17 -1.93
C ALA A 65 -5.51 -12.65 -1.77
N ASP A 66 -6.51 -11.83 -2.11
CA ASP A 66 -7.91 -12.26 -2.15
C ASP A 66 -8.17 -13.37 -3.19
N ALA A 67 -7.31 -13.53 -4.21
CA ALA A 67 -7.51 -14.47 -5.32
C ALA A 67 -7.38 -15.96 -4.91
N TYR A 68 -6.92 -16.24 -3.70
CA TYR A 68 -6.82 -17.57 -3.11
C TYR A 68 -7.30 -17.56 -1.66
N GLU A 69 -7.68 -18.75 -1.19
CA GLU A 69 -8.30 -18.95 0.11
C GLU A 69 -7.77 -20.22 0.79
N GLY A 70 -7.92 -20.25 2.11
CA GLY A 70 -7.57 -21.40 2.96
C GLY A 70 -7.66 -21.03 4.43
N ASN A 71 -8.20 -21.94 5.26
CA ASN A 71 -8.27 -21.71 6.72
C ASN A 71 -6.90 -21.81 7.39
N VAL A 72 -6.02 -22.65 6.82
CA VAL A 72 -4.59 -22.74 7.14
C VAL A 72 -3.79 -22.81 5.84
N PRO A 73 -2.50 -22.43 5.84
CA PRO A 73 -1.73 -22.29 4.59
C PRO A 73 -1.70 -23.54 3.71
N SER A 74 -1.56 -24.75 4.25
CA SER A 74 -1.56 -26.02 3.50
C SER A 74 -2.85 -26.27 2.72
N GLN A 75 -3.96 -25.65 3.13
CA GLN A 75 -5.25 -25.75 2.46
C GLN A 75 -5.38 -24.77 1.29
N GLY A 76 -4.40 -23.90 1.05
CA GLY A 76 -4.44 -22.88 0.02
C GLY A 76 -4.91 -23.38 -1.35
N ALA A 77 -5.88 -22.70 -1.93
CA ALA A 77 -6.39 -22.93 -3.28
C ALA A 77 -6.81 -21.59 -3.89
N PHE A 78 -6.68 -21.43 -5.21
CA PHE A 78 -7.33 -20.32 -5.89
C PHE A 78 -8.84 -20.42 -5.69
N ARG A 79 -9.52 -19.27 -5.58
CA ARG A 79 -10.98 -19.28 -5.39
C ARG A 79 -11.67 -20.08 -6.50
N PRO A 80 -12.75 -20.83 -6.20
CA PRO A 80 -13.34 -21.76 -7.14
C PRO A 80 -13.67 -21.15 -8.52
N GLU A 81 -14.23 -19.95 -8.54
CA GLU A 81 -14.58 -19.23 -9.77
C GLU A 81 -13.38 -18.75 -10.59
N LEU A 82 -12.18 -18.67 -9.99
CA LEU A 82 -10.93 -18.29 -10.66
C LEU A 82 -10.15 -19.50 -11.20
N THR A 83 -10.55 -20.73 -10.88
CA THR A 83 -9.76 -21.95 -11.15
C THR A 83 -9.35 -22.07 -12.63
N GLN A 84 -10.30 -21.85 -13.54
CA GLN A 84 -10.03 -21.98 -14.99
C GLN A 84 -9.02 -20.93 -15.46
N ILE A 85 -9.23 -19.65 -15.13
CA ILE A 85 -8.36 -18.56 -15.58
C ILE A 85 -6.99 -18.62 -14.90
N MET A 86 -6.92 -19.01 -13.63
CA MET A 86 -5.64 -19.20 -12.93
C MET A 86 -4.85 -20.37 -13.53
N THR A 87 -5.52 -21.44 -13.96
CA THR A 87 -4.85 -22.53 -14.70
C THR A 87 -4.21 -22.03 -15.98
N GLN A 88 -4.93 -21.23 -16.75
CA GLN A 88 -4.40 -20.62 -17.97
C GLN A 88 -3.24 -19.65 -17.67
N LEU A 89 -3.41 -18.79 -16.66
CA LEU A 89 -2.41 -17.79 -16.27
C LEU A 89 -1.12 -18.47 -15.78
N VAL A 90 -1.21 -19.38 -14.82
CA VAL A 90 -0.04 -20.06 -14.25
C VAL A 90 0.69 -20.88 -15.32
N SER A 91 -0.03 -21.58 -16.20
CA SER A 91 0.57 -22.29 -17.34
C SER A 91 1.28 -21.33 -18.31
N PHE A 92 0.67 -20.18 -18.59
CA PHE A 92 1.27 -19.13 -19.42
C PHE A 92 2.55 -18.57 -18.79
N LEU A 93 2.52 -18.24 -17.49
CA LEU A 93 3.68 -17.71 -16.78
C LEU A 93 4.83 -18.72 -16.80
N ASN A 94 4.54 -19.99 -16.46
CA ASN A 94 5.54 -21.05 -16.44
C ASN A 94 6.18 -21.28 -17.82
N SER A 95 5.39 -21.35 -18.89
CA SER A 95 5.89 -21.58 -20.25
C SER A 95 6.77 -20.44 -20.80
N ASN A 96 6.64 -19.23 -20.25
CA ASN A 96 7.42 -18.06 -20.67
C ASN A 96 8.54 -17.69 -19.67
N GLY A 97 8.70 -18.47 -18.58
CA GLY A 97 9.68 -18.22 -17.53
C GLY A 97 9.37 -16.96 -16.71
N SER A 98 8.09 -16.61 -16.56
CA SER A 98 7.65 -15.50 -15.72
C SER A 98 7.34 -15.97 -14.29
N PRO A 99 7.59 -15.14 -13.27
CA PRO A 99 7.14 -15.42 -11.90
C PRO A 99 5.64 -15.19 -11.74
N PHE A 100 5.07 -15.72 -10.67
CA PHE A 100 3.79 -15.26 -10.15
C PHE A 100 4.00 -13.98 -9.33
N VAL A 101 3.17 -12.96 -9.53
CA VAL A 101 3.24 -11.72 -8.74
C VAL A 101 2.02 -11.63 -7.85
N VAL A 102 2.25 -11.47 -6.54
CA VAL A 102 1.19 -11.34 -5.55
C VAL A 102 1.37 -10.09 -4.69
N ASN A 103 0.25 -9.43 -4.36
CA ASN A 103 0.21 -8.31 -3.44
C ASN A 103 -0.33 -8.82 -2.09
N ILE A 104 0.44 -8.63 -1.01
CA ILE A 104 0.13 -9.15 0.33
C ILE A 104 0.03 -7.99 1.30
N TYR A 105 -1.13 -7.83 1.92
CA TYR A 105 -1.41 -6.72 2.83
C TYR A 105 -2.00 -7.21 4.16
N PRO A 106 -1.16 -7.60 5.15
CA PRO A 106 -1.65 -8.02 6.47
C PRO A 106 -2.51 -6.95 7.16
N PHE A 107 -2.24 -5.67 6.91
CA PHE A 107 -3.08 -4.56 7.37
C PHE A 107 -4.55 -4.70 6.96
N LEU A 108 -4.84 -5.17 5.73
CA LEU A 108 -6.23 -5.33 5.27
C LEU A 108 -6.97 -6.43 6.03
N SER A 109 -6.28 -7.48 6.48
CA SER A 109 -6.86 -8.51 7.35
C SER A 109 -7.24 -7.94 8.71
N LEU A 110 -6.37 -7.11 9.29
CA LEU A 110 -6.66 -6.40 10.56
C LEU A 110 -7.80 -5.38 10.40
N TYR A 111 -7.81 -4.63 9.30
CA TYR A 111 -8.83 -3.62 9.01
C TYR A 111 -10.21 -4.24 8.76
N GLY A 112 -10.26 -5.37 8.05
CA GLY A 112 -11.51 -6.06 7.70
C GLY A 112 -12.07 -6.98 8.78
N ASN A 113 -11.26 -7.38 9.78
CA ASN A 113 -11.68 -8.29 10.84
C ASN A 113 -11.08 -7.89 12.20
N SER A 114 -11.95 -7.45 13.12
CA SER A 114 -11.55 -7.06 14.48
C SER A 114 -11.05 -8.22 15.35
N GLU A 115 -11.30 -9.47 14.96
CA GLU A 115 -10.79 -10.66 15.64
C GLU A 115 -9.41 -11.10 15.11
N PHE A 116 -8.92 -10.47 14.04
CA PHE A 116 -7.60 -10.78 13.49
C PHE A 116 -6.51 -10.38 14.51
N PRO A 117 -5.63 -11.31 14.94
CA PRO A 117 -4.63 -11.00 15.95
C PRO A 117 -3.64 -9.94 15.46
N GLN A 118 -3.60 -8.79 16.13
CA GLN A 118 -2.75 -7.68 15.72
C GLN A 118 -1.28 -8.08 15.70
N ASP A 119 -0.80 -8.80 16.71
CA ASP A 119 0.57 -9.27 16.83
C ASP A 119 0.98 -10.23 15.69
N TYR A 120 0.05 -11.08 15.24
CA TYR A 120 0.28 -11.95 14.07
C TYR A 120 0.46 -11.17 12.76
N ALA A 121 -0.01 -9.93 12.67
CA ALA A 121 0.22 -9.08 11.50
C ALA A 121 1.69 -8.65 11.33
N PHE A 122 2.49 -8.71 12.40
CA PHE A 122 3.89 -8.22 12.44
C PHE A 122 4.91 -9.36 12.54
N PHE A 123 6.19 -9.00 12.56
CA PHE A 123 7.33 -9.94 12.51
C PHE A 123 8.08 -10.11 13.84
N GLU A 124 7.68 -9.39 14.90
CA GLU A 124 8.41 -9.35 16.18
C GLU A 124 8.01 -10.47 17.17
N GLY A 125 7.14 -11.39 16.72
CA GLY A 125 6.62 -12.50 17.51
C GLY A 125 5.11 -12.39 17.71
N THR A 126 4.48 -13.52 18.00
CA THR A 126 3.03 -13.61 18.21
C THR A 126 2.69 -14.61 19.32
N THR A 127 1.64 -14.33 20.07
CA THR A 127 0.97 -15.29 20.97
C THR A 127 -0.12 -16.09 20.26
N HIS A 128 -0.39 -15.79 18.98
CA HIS A 128 -1.44 -16.39 18.15
C HIS A 128 -0.86 -17.06 16.89
N PRO A 129 0.11 -17.98 17.01
CA PRO A 129 0.66 -18.64 15.84
C PRO A 129 -0.40 -19.54 15.18
N VAL A 130 -0.36 -19.62 13.85
CA VAL A 130 -1.16 -20.60 13.10
C VAL A 130 -0.37 -21.90 13.02
N ILE A 131 -0.91 -22.97 13.59
CA ILE A 131 -0.34 -24.32 13.54
C ILE A 131 -1.00 -25.09 12.40
N ASP A 132 -0.19 -25.57 11.48
CA ASP A 132 -0.62 -26.25 10.26
C ASP A 132 0.21 -27.51 10.04
N GLY A 133 -0.21 -28.60 10.69
CA GLY A 133 0.54 -29.85 10.74
C GLY A 133 1.89 -29.66 11.43
N ALA A 134 2.98 -29.86 10.68
CA ALA A 134 4.35 -29.67 11.17
C ALA A 134 4.84 -28.22 11.05
N ASN A 135 4.09 -27.36 10.36
CA ASN A 135 4.46 -25.97 10.12
C ASN A 135 3.82 -25.07 11.16
N THR A 136 4.58 -24.08 11.63
CA THR A 136 4.11 -23.03 12.53
C THR A 136 4.37 -21.68 11.88
N TYR A 137 3.31 -20.91 11.67
CA TYR A 137 3.39 -19.56 11.14
C TYR A 137 3.28 -18.57 12.28
N THR A 138 4.30 -17.72 12.45
CA THR A 138 4.35 -16.71 13.51
C THR A 138 4.06 -15.30 13.01
N ASN A 139 3.81 -15.15 11.70
CA ASN A 139 3.42 -13.89 11.09
C ASN A 139 2.52 -14.15 9.87
N ALA A 140 1.65 -13.19 9.58
CA ALA A 140 0.64 -13.26 8.53
C ALA A 140 1.24 -13.26 7.12
N PHE A 141 2.41 -12.63 6.93
CA PHE A 141 3.09 -12.61 5.63
C PHE A 141 3.49 -14.02 5.19
N ASP A 142 4.18 -14.77 6.07
CA ASP A 142 4.59 -16.16 5.78
C ASP A 142 3.37 -17.06 5.58
N GLY A 143 2.36 -16.93 6.44
CA GLY A 143 1.12 -17.70 6.32
C GLY A 143 0.43 -17.47 4.98
N ASN A 144 0.28 -16.19 4.59
CA ASN A 144 -0.38 -15.83 3.33
C ASN A 144 0.44 -16.26 2.09
N TYR A 145 1.76 -16.09 2.14
CA TYR A 145 2.67 -16.53 1.08
C TYR A 145 2.63 -18.05 0.88
N ASP A 146 2.61 -18.81 1.97
CA ASP A 146 2.53 -20.28 1.89
C ASP A 146 1.14 -20.78 1.49
N THR A 147 0.06 -20.02 1.76
CA THR A 147 -1.26 -20.28 1.16
C THR A 147 -1.20 -20.22 -0.37
N LEU A 148 -0.52 -19.23 -0.95
CA LEU A 148 -0.31 -19.16 -2.40
C LEU A 148 0.54 -20.34 -2.91
N ILE A 149 1.61 -20.69 -2.19
CA ILE A 149 2.45 -21.84 -2.56
C ILE A 149 1.66 -23.14 -2.57
N ALA A 150 0.80 -23.36 -1.58
CA ALA A 150 -0.10 -24.51 -1.56
C ALA A 150 -1.08 -24.50 -2.75
N ALA A 151 -1.65 -23.34 -3.08
CA ALA A 151 -2.53 -23.18 -4.24
C ALA A 151 -1.82 -23.51 -5.57
N LEU A 152 -0.62 -22.99 -5.77
CA LEU A 152 0.22 -23.30 -6.94
C LEU A 152 0.65 -24.78 -6.97
N SER A 153 0.94 -25.37 -5.81
CA SER A 153 1.35 -26.78 -5.70
C SER A 153 0.25 -27.74 -6.13
N LYS A 154 -1.02 -27.45 -5.78
CA LYS A 154 -2.18 -28.23 -6.23
C LYS A 154 -2.34 -28.25 -7.75
N MET A 155 -1.78 -27.26 -8.45
CA MET A 155 -1.77 -27.16 -9.91
C MET A 155 -0.48 -27.70 -10.55
N GLY A 156 0.46 -28.23 -9.75
CA GLY A 156 1.75 -28.73 -10.23
C GLY A 156 2.85 -27.68 -10.37
N TYR A 157 2.62 -26.44 -9.91
CA TYR A 157 3.55 -25.31 -10.05
C TYR A 157 4.11 -24.85 -8.69
N GLY A 158 4.23 -25.76 -7.73
CA GLY A 158 4.69 -25.47 -6.37
C GLY A 158 6.11 -24.91 -6.26
N GLN A 159 6.91 -24.95 -7.33
CA GLN A 159 8.26 -24.38 -7.41
C GLN A 159 8.33 -23.09 -8.25
N MET A 160 7.19 -22.58 -8.72
CA MET A 160 7.15 -21.33 -9.49
C MET A 160 7.74 -20.17 -8.66
N PRO A 161 8.66 -19.36 -9.22
CA PRO A 161 9.16 -18.16 -8.55
C PRO A 161 8.01 -17.20 -8.25
N ILE A 162 8.04 -16.61 -7.05
CA ILE A 162 7.01 -15.66 -6.61
C ILE A 162 7.68 -14.32 -6.31
N VAL A 163 7.09 -13.25 -6.81
CA VAL A 163 7.43 -11.86 -6.51
C VAL A 163 6.32 -11.27 -5.64
N ILE A 164 6.70 -10.61 -4.55
CA ILE A 164 5.76 -9.79 -3.79
C ILE A 164 5.67 -8.43 -4.48
N GLY A 165 4.61 -8.22 -5.25
CA GLY A 165 4.39 -7.03 -6.06
C GLY A 165 4.10 -5.78 -5.23
N GLU A 166 3.41 -5.95 -4.11
CA GLU A 166 3.10 -4.89 -3.16
C GLU A 166 2.97 -5.47 -1.75
N VAL A 167 3.57 -4.80 -0.77
CA VAL A 167 3.42 -5.08 0.67
C VAL A 167 3.82 -3.83 1.45
N GLY A 168 3.11 -3.52 2.53
CA GLY A 168 3.40 -2.35 3.35
C GLY A 168 2.42 -2.19 4.49
N TRP A 169 2.42 -1.01 5.11
CA TRP A 169 1.49 -0.64 6.17
C TRP A 169 1.23 0.87 6.14
N PRO A 170 -0.04 1.31 6.16
CA PRO A 170 -0.37 2.73 6.10
C PRO A 170 -0.09 3.45 7.42
N THR A 171 0.21 4.74 7.36
CA THR A 171 0.60 5.53 8.53
C THR A 171 -0.52 6.38 9.12
N ASP A 172 -1.69 6.42 8.49
CA ASP A 172 -2.79 7.27 8.89
C ASP A 172 -4.11 6.80 8.23
N GLY A 173 -5.24 7.41 8.60
CA GLY A 173 -6.52 7.25 7.94
C GLY A 173 -7.35 6.04 8.38
N ALA A 174 -6.88 5.24 9.34
CA ALA A 174 -7.63 4.12 9.91
C ALA A 174 -7.08 3.69 11.27
N VAL A 175 -7.90 3.02 12.08
CA VAL A 175 -7.45 2.40 13.32
C VAL A 175 -6.36 1.37 12.99
N GLY A 176 -5.24 1.42 13.73
CA GLY A 176 -4.06 0.59 13.48
C GLY A 176 -3.11 1.12 12.40
N ALA A 177 -3.49 2.15 11.65
CA ALA A 177 -2.62 2.87 10.72
C ALA A 177 -1.97 4.07 11.42
N ASN A 178 -0.70 3.95 11.81
CA ASN A 178 0.07 5.02 12.44
C ASN A 178 1.56 4.88 12.10
N LEU A 179 2.35 5.94 12.33
CA LEU A 179 3.78 5.96 12.04
C LEU A 179 4.55 4.81 12.73
N THR A 180 4.26 4.54 14.01
CA THR A 180 4.93 3.49 14.77
C THR A 180 4.63 2.10 14.19
N ALA A 181 3.37 1.79 13.90
CA ALA A 181 2.97 0.52 13.31
C ALA A 181 3.61 0.33 11.93
N ALA A 182 3.64 1.38 11.10
CA ALA A 182 4.26 1.32 9.79
C ALA A 182 5.78 1.13 9.87
N GLU A 183 6.46 1.80 10.79
CA GLU A 183 7.89 1.59 11.05
C GLU A 183 8.17 0.15 11.46
N VAL A 184 7.46 -0.36 12.46
CA VAL A 184 7.65 -1.72 12.99
C VAL A 184 7.37 -2.77 11.92
N PHE A 185 6.26 -2.66 11.19
CA PHE A 185 5.91 -3.59 10.12
C PHE A 185 6.95 -3.59 9.00
N ASN A 186 7.26 -2.42 8.44
CA ASN A 186 8.16 -2.33 7.30
C ASN A 186 9.58 -2.71 7.68
N GLN A 187 10.05 -2.34 8.88
CA GLN A 187 11.37 -2.74 9.36
C GLN A 187 11.44 -4.24 9.64
N GLY A 188 10.37 -4.83 10.19
CA GLY A 188 10.22 -6.26 10.41
C GLY A 188 10.24 -7.05 9.10
N LEU A 189 9.49 -6.60 8.10
CA LEU A 189 9.48 -7.16 6.75
C LEU A 189 10.88 -7.16 6.13
N ILE A 190 11.58 -6.02 6.17
CA ILE A 190 12.93 -5.91 5.60
C ILE A 190 13.89 -6.87 6.31
N LYS A 191 13.87 -6.94 7.65
CA LYS A 191 14.69 -7.87 8.42
C LYS A 191 14.37 -9.33 8.05
N HIS A 192 13.09 -9.67 7.96
CA HIS A 192 12.64 -11.01 7.58
C HIS A 192 13.17 -11.38 6.18
N VAL A 193 12.97 -10.52 5.18
CA VAL A 193 13.40 -10.76 3.81
C VAL A 193 14.93 -10.88 3.70
N LEU A 194 15.67 -9.97 4.34
CA LEU A 194 17.14 -9.97 4.31
C LEU A 194 17.77 -11.13 5.11
N SER A 195 17.02 -11.76 6.02
CA SER A 195 17.49 -12.95 6.73
C SER A 195 17.66 -14.17 5.82
N ASN A 196 17.03 -14.17 4.63
CA ASN A 196 16.96 -15.29 3.70
C ASN A 196 16.42 -16.59 4.32
N LYS A 197 15.68 -16.51 5.43
CA LYS A 197 15.09 -17.68 6.09
C LYS A 197 14.04 -18.38 5.23
N GLY A 198 13.38 -17.63 4.34
CA GLY A 198 12.21 -18.11 3.60
C GLY A 198 11.02 -18.36 4.53
N THR A 199 10.10 -19.19 4.08
CA THR A 199 8.86 -19.55 4.79
C THR A 199 8.85 -21.04 5.16
N PRO A 200 7.93 -21.52 6.02
CA PRO A 200 7.83 -22.94 6.36
C PRO A 200 7.75 -23.91 5.16
N LEU A 201 7.01 -23.59 4.10
CA LEU A 201 6.93 -24.42 2.88
C LEU A 201 8.10 -24.23 1.92
N ARG A 202 8.83 -23.11 2.01
CA ARG A 202 10.02 -22.82 1.19
C ARG A 202 11.19 -22.34 2.07
N PRO A 203 11.74 -23.21 2.94
CA PRO A 203 12.82 -22.83 3.83
C PRO A 203 14.08 -22.50 3.02
N ALA A 204 14.81 -21.45 3.42
CA ALA A 204 16.00 -20.92 2.76
C ALA A 204 15.80 -20.46 1.30
N VAL A 205 14.55 -20.34 0.83
CA VAL A 205 14.20 -19.84 -0.51
C VAL A 205 13.24 -18.65 -0.35
N PRO A 206 13.77 -17.42 -0.19
CA PRO A 206 12.94 -16.22 -0.06
C PRO A 206 12.18 -15.92 -1.37
N PRO A 207 11.17 -15.02 -1.33
CA PRO A 207 10.58 -14.48 -2.54
C PRO A 207 11.65 -13.93 -3.50
N MET A 208 11.42 -14.06 -4.81
CA MET A 208 12.37 -13.65 -5.85
C MET A 208 12.70 -12.16 -5.76
N ASP A 209 11.65 -11.34 -5.60
CA ASP A 209 11.72 -9.91 -5.35
C ASP A 209 10.59 -9.52 -4.39
N VAL A 210 10.81 -8.45 -3.62
CA VAL A 210 9.80 -7.83 -2.76
C VAL A 210 9.78 -6.33 -2.99
N TYR A 211 8.59 -5.78 -3.24
CA TYR A 211 8.38 -4.35 -3.51
C TYR A 211 7.56 -3.73 -2.39
N LEU A 212 8.17 -2.76 -1.69
CA LEU A 212 7.51 -2.01 -0.63
C LEU A 212 6.50 -1.02 -1.22
N PHE A 213 5.26 -1.07 -0.75
CA PHE A 213 4.19 -0.14 -1.09
C PHE A 213 3.98 0.86 0.06
N SER A 214 4.24 2.16 -0.15
CA SER A 214 4.74 2.81 -1.36
C SER A 214 5.87 3.80 -1.04
N LEU A 215 6.45 4.42 -2.08
CA LEU A 215 7.49 5.42 -1.88
C LEU A 215 6.91 6.71 -1.25
N LEU A 216 5.81 7.23 -1.78
CA LEU A 216 5.22 8.52 -1.40
C LEU A 216 3.76 8.34 -1.01
N ASP A 217 3.28 9.17 -0.08
CA ASP A 217 1.85 9.37 0.10
C ASP A 217 1.20 9.96 -1.16
N GLU A 218 0.04 9.44 -1.53
CA GLU A 218 -0.63 9.74 -2.80
C GLU A 218 -1.96 10.45 -2.54
N GLY A 219 -1.91 11.77 -2.31
CA GLY A 219 -3.07 12.57 -1.92
C GLY A 219 -4.25 12.58 -2.93
N ALA A 220 -4.01 12.19 -4.18
CA ALA A 220 -5.03 12.05 -5.22
C ALA A 220 -5.58 10.62 -5.36
N LYS A 221 -5.08 9.65 -4.59
CA LYS A 221 -5.53 8.26 -4.66
C LYS A 221 -6.99 8.14 -4.20
N SER A 222 -7.73 7.22 -4.82
CA SER A 222 -9.11 6.93 -4.47
C SER A 222 -9.20 6.43 -3.04
N THR A 223 -10.16 6.94 -2.27
CA THR A 223 -10.42 6.51 -0.89
C THR A 223 -11.56 5.50 -0.81
N LEU A 224 -12.05 4.98 -1.95
CA LEU A 224 -13.12 3.99 -1.99
C LEU A 224 -12.80 2.73 -1.16
N PRO A 225 -11.57 2.16 -1.19
CA PRO A 225 -11.20 1.05 -0.30
C PRO A 225 -11.09 1.45 1.17
N GLY A 226 -10.79 2.72 1.45
CA GLY A 226 -10.65 3.27 2.78
C GLY A 226 -9.82 4.55 2.79
N ASN A 227 -9.94 5.31 3.88
CA ASN A 227 -9.22 6.58 4.06
C ASN A 227 -7.70 6.39 4.17
N PHE A 228 -7.23 5.21 4.57
CA PHE A 228 -5.81 4.85 4.66
C PHE A 228 -5.10 4.79 3.30
N GLU A 229 -5.84 4.71 2.19
CA GLU A 229 -5.29 4.54 0.84
C GLU A 229 -4.31 5.63 0.41
N ARG A 230 -4.37 6.82 1.02
CA ARG A 230 -3.49 7.94 0.68
C ARG A 230 -2.18 7.95 1.51
N HIS A 231 -2.02 7.02 2.45
CA HIS A 231 -1.04 7.09 3.54
C HIS A 231 -0.04 5.93 3.59
N TRP A 232 0.19 5.23 2.47
CA TRP A 232 1.09 4.08 2.39
C TRP A 232 2.57 4.45 2.22
N GLY A 233 2.88 5.72 1.99
CA GLY A 233 4.23 6.17 1.70
C GLY A 233 5.17 6.01 2.88
N ILE A 234 6.40 5.55 2.61
CA ILE A 234 7.52 5.67 3.57
C ILE A 234 8.05 7.13 3.63
N PHE A 235 7.76 7.91 2.60
CA PHE A 235 7.92 9.37 2.55
C PHE A 235 6.54 10.04 2.41
N SER A 236 6.42 11.25 2.93
CA SER A 236 5.28 12.14 2.65
C SER A 236 5.30 12.62 1.21
N PHE A 237 4.23 13.28 0.77
CA PHE A 237 4.06 13.78 -0.61
C PHE A 237 5.23 14.65 -1.12
N ASP A 238 5.92 15.33 -0.21
CA ASP A 238 7.05 16.24 -0.45
C ASP A 238 8.42 15.55 -0.32
N GLY A 239 8.45 14.23 -0.11
CA GLY A 239 9.67 13.45 0.00
C GLY A 239 10.38 13.56 1.35
N GLN A 240 9.72 14.04 2.42
CA GLN A 240 10.24 13.92 3.78
C GLN A 240 10.01 12.49 4.31
N ALA A 241 11.02 11.89 4.92
CA ALA A 241 10.89 10.55 5.49
C ALA A 241 9.92 10.60 6.68
N LYS A 242 8.95 9.67 6.71
CA LYS A 242 7.91 9.65 7.76
C LYS A 242 8.38 8.96 9.04
N TYR A 243 9.30 8.02 8.93
CA TYR A 243 9.89 7.28 10.04
C TYR A 243 11.30 6.78 9.66
N ALA A 244 12.04 6.29 10.65
CA ALA A 244 13.33 5.68 10.39
C ALA A 244 13.14 4.31 9.73
N LEU A 245 13.90 4.03 8.68
CA LEU A 245 13.87 2.73 8.01
C LEU A 245 15.27 2.39 7.50
N ASP A 246 15.78 1.22 7.90
CA ASP A 246 17.02 0.65 7.37
C ASP A 246 16.68 -0.34 6.26
N LEU A 247 17.07 0.02 5.03
CA LEU A 247 16.85 -0.78 3.83
C LEU A 247 17.89 -1.90 3.65
N GLY A 248 18.84 -2.07 4.57
CA GLY A 248 19.92 -3.05 4.46
C GLY A 248 21.02 -2.66 3.46
N LEU A 249 21.04 -1.40 3.01
CA LEU A 249 21.98 -0.88 2.00
C LEU A 249 23.16 -0.10 2.63
N GLY A 250 23.48 -0.36 3.90
CA GLY A 250 24.61 0.23 4.63
C GLY A 250 24.35 1.62 5.24
N ASN A 251 23.50 2.45 4.64
CA ASN A 251 23.00 3.68 5.27
C ASN A 251 21.74 3.37 6.09
N LYS A 252 21.83 3.57 7.42
CA LYS A 252 20.82 3.12 8.38
C LYS A 252 19.52 3.93 8.42
N LYS A 253 19.36 4.98 7.59
CA LYS A 253 18.18 5.85 7.60
C LYS A 253 17.86 6.38 6.20
N LEU A 254 16.56 6.52 5.94
CA LEU A 254 16.03 7.26 4.79
C LEU A 254 16.54 8.71 4.79
N LYS A 255 16.73 9.28 3.60
CA LYS A 255 17.14 10.67 3.42
C LYS A 255 16.02 11.44 2.72
N ASN A 256 15.69 12.60 3.28
CA ASN A 256 14.67 13.47 2.72
C ASN A 256 15.09 13.98 1.34
N ALA A 257 14.07 14.27 0.50
CA ALA A 257 14.27 14.99 -0.74
C ALA A 257 14.95 16.34 -0.48
N LYS A 258 15.82 16.76 -1.41
CA LYS A 258 16.55 18.02 -1.33
C LYS A 258 15.93 19.06 -2.25
N ASN A 259 16.10 20.34 -1.88
CA ASN A 259 15.67 21.48 -2.68
C ASN A 259 14.14 21.53 -2.96
N VAL A 260 13.34 20.92 -2.09
CA VAL A 260 11.87 21.07 -2.12
C VAL A 260 11.55 22.53 -1.83
N GLN A 261 10.89 23.20 -2.78
CA GLN A 261 10.43 24.57 -2.62
C GLN A 261 9.07 24.52 -1.94
N TYR A 262 8.97 25.06 -0.74
CA TYR A 262 7.68 25.20 -0.05
C TYR A 262 7.11 26.58 -0.31
N LEU A 263 5.79 26.66 -0.27
CA LEU A 263 5.08 27.93 -0.13
C LEU A 263 5.44 28.60 1.22
N PRO A 264 5.19 29.91 1.38
CA PRO A 264 5.43 30.61 2.64
C PRO A 264 4.76 29.92 3.84
N ALA A 265 5.39 29.98 5.01
CA ALA A 265 4.86 29.41 6.26
C ALA A 265 3.65 30.22 6.76
N ARG A 266 2.47 29.90 6.20
CA ARG A 266 1.17 30.46 6.58
C ARG A 266 0.07 29.43 6.29
N TRP A 267 -0.96 29.45 7.13
CA TRP A 267 -2.04 28.47 7.13
C TRP A 267 -3.38 29.16 7.09
N CYS A 268 -4.40 28.45 6.60
CA CYS A 268 -5.79 28.88 6.73
C CYS A 268 -6.45 28.16 7.90
N ILE A 269 -6.97 28.91 8.87
CA ILE A 269 -7.68 28.35 10.03
C ILE A 269 -9.12 28.84 10.08
N ALA A 270 -9.96 28.16 10.86
CA ALA A 270 -11.28 28.65 11.21
C ALA A 270 -11.17 29.99 11.96
N ASN A 271 -11.92 30.99 11.53
CA ASN A 271 -11.91 32.31 12.12
C ASN A 271 -12.46 32.24 13.56
N PRO A 272 -11.66 32.55 14.59
CA PRO A 272 -12.08 32.40 15.99
C PRO A 272 -13.23 33.33 16.38
N ASN A 273 -13.44 34.41 15.62
CA ASN A 273 -14.43 35.46 15.90
C ASN A 273 -15.75 35.27 15.14
N ARG A 274 -15.94 34.14 14.46
CA ARG A 274 -17.14 33.86 13.66
C ARG A 274 -17.87 32.63 14.17
N ASP A 275 -19.19 32.66 14.00
CA ASP A 275 -20.03 31.49 14.21
C ASP A 275 -19.80 30.49 13.06
N LEU A 276 -19.57 29.23 13.42
CA LEU A 276 -19.30 28.14 12.48
C LEU A 276 -20.52 27.26 12.22
N SER A 277 -21.72 27.68 12.64
CA SER A 277 -22.96 26.91 12.46
C SER A 277 -23.22 26.51 11.00
N GLU A 278 -22.84 27.34 10.03
CA GLU A 278 -23.05 27.11 8.59
C GLU A 278 -21.79 26.60 7.84
N VAL A 279 -20.75 26.13 8.57
CA VAL A 279 -19.45 25.79 7.97
C VAL A 279 -19.44 24.47 7.17
N ALA A 280 -20.48 23.64 7.33
CA ALA A 280 -20.51 22.28 6.80
C ALA A 280 -20.33 22.23 5.27
N ASN A 281 -20.93 23.16 4.54
CA ASN A 281 -20.83 23.22 3.08
C ASN A 281 -19.41 23.61 2.62
N HIS A 282 -18.77 24.57 3.30
CA HIS A 282 -17.40 24.98 3.00
C HIS A 282 -16.39 23.87 3.33
N MET A 283 -16.61 23.15 4.43
CA MET A 283 -15.79 22.00 4.79
C MET A 283 -15.91 20.87 3.75
N LYS A 284 -17.14 20.58 3.30
CA LYS A 284 -17.39 19.60 2.23
C LYS A 284 -16.71 20.01 0.92
N LEU A 285 -16.81 21.29 0.53
CA LEU A 285 -16.12 21.81 -0.64
C LEU A 285 -14.60 21.62 -0.53
N ALA A 286 -14.01 22.01 0.60
CA ALA A 286 -12.59 21.89 0.85
C ALA A 286 -12.14 20.42 0.74
N CYS A 287 -12.84 19.50 1.40
CA CYS A 287 -12.50 18.07 1.40
C CYS A 287 -12.84 17.30 0.12
N ASN A 288 -13.62 17.88 -0.79
CA ASN A 288 -13.81 17.33 -2.14
C ASN A 288 -12.60 17.61 -3.05
N VAL A 289 -11.82 18.65 -2.74
CA VAL A 289 -10.65 19.06 -3.54
C VAL A 289 -9.36 18.63 -2.86
N ALA A 290 -9.31 18.73 -1.53
CA ALA A 290 -8.14 18.43 -0.72
C ALA A 290 -8.29 17.14 0.07
N ASP A 291 -7.16 16.62 0.55
CA ASP A 291 -7.16 15.44 1.39
C ASP A 291 -7.53 15.77 2.85
N CYS A 292 -8.72 15.30 3.26
CA CYS A 292 -9.22 15.39 4.63
C CYS A 292 -9.31 14.02 5.31
N THR A 293 -8.75 12.96 4.71
CA THR A 293 -8.91 11.57 5.19
C THR A 293 -8.48 11.39 6.65
N THR A 294 -7.43 12.09 7.10
CA THR A 294 -6.93 12.06 8.48
C THR A 294 -7.90 12.62 9.54
N LEU A 295 -8.95 13.36 9.14
CA LEU A 295 -9.99 13.83 10.07
C LEU A 295 -10.97 12.72 10.48
N ASN A 296 -11.02 11.63 9.71
CA ASN A 296 -11.95 10.53 9.98
C ASN A 296 -11.48 9.64 11.11
N TYR A 297 -12.39 8.81 11.62
CA TYR A 297 -12.10 7.91 12.73
C TYR A 297 -10.86 7.04 12.46
N GLY A 298 -9.95 7.01 13.43
CA GLY A 298 -8.65 6.33 13.31
C GLY A 298 -7.54 7.17 12.66
N GLY A 299 -7.85 8.36 12.13
CA GLY A 299 -6.85 9.28 11.61
C GLY A 299 -6.18 10.15 12.69
N SER A 300 -4.97 10.63 12.41
CA SER A 300 -4.14 11.42 13.34
C SER A 300 -4.77 12.75 13.72
N CYS A 301 -5.62 13.31 12.86
CA CYS A 301 -6.35 14.55 13.11
C CYS A 301 -7.81 14.34 13.58
N ASN A 302 -8.22 13.12 13.94
CA ASN A 302 -9.62 12.85 14.29
C ASN A 302 -10.10 13.56 15.57
N ALA A 303 -9.20 13.86 16.51
CA ALA A 303 -9.53 14.33 17.87
C ALA A 303 -9.15 15.80 18.14
N ILE A 304 -8.96 16.64 17.11
CA ILE A 304 -8.54 18.05 17.26
C ILE A 304 -9.71 19.03 17.50
N GLY A 305 -10.93 18.50 17.63
CA GLY A 305 -12.16 19.28 17.89
C GLY A 305 -12.71 20.00 16.66
N ALA A 306 -13.96 20.48 16.75
CA ALA A 306 -14.69 21.03 15.60
C ALA A 306 -13.95 22.19 14.90
N LYS A 307 -13.42 23.14 15.66
CA LYS A 307 -12.63 24.26 15.11
C LYS A 307 -11.34 23.77 14.46
N GLY A 308 -10.67 22.77 15.03
CA GLY A 308 -9.49 22.16 14.44
C GLY A 308 -9.81 21.45 13.14
N ASN A 309 -10.91 20.68 13.09
CA ASN A 309 -11.35 19.95 11.90
C ASN A 309 -11.64 20.90 10.73
N VAL A 310 -12.37 22.00 11.00
CA VAL A 310 -12.62 23.06 10.00
C VAL A 310 -11.30 23.67 9.54
N SER A 311 -10.42 24.01 10.47
CA SER A 311 -9.11 24.59 10.16
C SER A 311 -8.29 23.66 9.27
N TYR A 312 -8.29 22.35 9.54
CA TYR A 312 -7.53 21.38 8.75
C TYR A 312 -8.06 21.33 7.32
N ALA A 313 -9.37 21.20 7.15
CA ALA A 313 -9.99 21.20 5.82
C ALA A 313 -9.67 22.49 5.05
N PHE A 314 -9.82 23.65 5.70
CA PHE A 314 -9.53 24.95 5.10
C PHE A 314 -8.07 25.09 4.71
N ASN A 315 -7.14 24.66 5.59
CA ASN A 315 -5.71 24.67 5.27
C ASN A 315 -5.39 23.76 4.09
N SER A 316 -5.85 22.51 4.10
CA SER A 316 -5.57 21.55 3.02
C SER A 316 -6.04 22.09 1.67
N TYR A 317 -7.22 22.72 1.61
CA TYR A 317 -7.68 23.41 0.40
C TYR A 317 -6.81 24.63 0.05
N TYR A 318 -6.55 25.51 1.01
CA TYR A 318 -5.75 26.73 0.82
C TYR A 318 -4.36 26.45 0.24
N GLN A 319 -3.68 25.41 0.74
CA GLN A 319 -2.37 25.00 0.23
C GLN A 319 -2.44 24.51 -1.22
N LEU A 320 -3.46 23.71 -1.58
CA LEU A 320 -3.67 23.27 -2.96
C LEU A 320 -4.03 24.42 -3.91
N GLN A 321 -4.58 25.51 -3.39
CA GLN A 321 -4.86 26.73 -4.15
C GLN A 321 -3.68 27.70 -4.18
N MET A 322 -2.45 27.22 -3.98
CA MET A 322 -1.22 28.03 -4.01
C MET A 322 -1.26 29.23 -3.04
N GLN A 323 -1.92 29.05 -1.89
CA GLN A 323 -2.07 30.08 -0.86
C GLN A 323 -2.75 31.38 -1.35
N ASN A 324 -3.63 31.28 -2.35
CA ASN A 324 -4.45 32.40 -2.81
C ASN A 324 -5.27 32.97 -1.64
N GLU A 325 -5.17 34.27 -1.35
CA GLU A 325 -5.85 34.87 -0.20
C GLU A 325 -7.37 34.68 -0.22
N LYS A 326 -7.98 34.62 -1.41
CA LYS A 326 -9.42 34.38 -1.56
C LYS A 326 -9.82 32.95 -1.21
N SER A 327 -8.93 31.97 -1.36
CA SER A 327 -9.25 30.56 -1.06
C SER A 327 -9.28 30.27 0.44
N CYS A 328 -8.78 31.18 1.29
CA CYS A 328 -8.94 31.09 2.74
C CYS A 328 -10.19 31.81 3.28
N ASN A 329 -10.92 32.57 2.44
CA ASN A 329 -11.99 33.41 2.95
C ASN A 329 -13.19 32.60 3.46
N PHE A 330 -13.68 31.63 2.67
CA PHE A 330 -14.87 30.81 2.99
C PHE A 330 -16.02 31.65 3.60
N ASP A 331 -16.43 32.73 2.92
CA ASP A 331 -17.44 33.70 3.38
C ASP A 331 -17.11 34.40 4.73
N GLY A 332 -15.81 34.57 4.98
CA GLY A 332 -15.24 35.12 6.20
C GLY A 332 -15.09 34.12 7.34
N LEU A 333 -15.46 32.85 7.15
CA LEU A 333 -15.30 31.78 8.13
C LEU A 333 -13.85 31.32 8.28
N GLY A 334 -13.00 31.59 7.29
CA GLY A 334 -11.56 31.30 7.36
C GLY A 334 -10.72 32.56 7.56
N MET A 335 -9.53 32.38 8.11
CA MET A 335 -8.55 33.44 8.36
C MET A 335 -7.13 32.89 8.19
N VAL A 336 -6.25 33.67 7.56
CA VAL A 336 -4.83 33.33 7.45
C VAL A 336 -4.14 33.55 8.79
N THR A 337 -3.32 32.59 9.20
CA THR A 337 -2.45 32.68 10.37
C THR A 337 -1.00 32.39 9.98
N PHE A 338 -0.07 32.96 10.74
CA PHE A 338 1.37 32.67 10.65
C PHE A 338 1.86 31.78 11.81
N LEU A 339 0.95 31.40 12.72
CA LEU A 339 1.21 30.43 13.77
C LEU A 339 0.83 29.04 13.27
N ASP A 340 1.78 28.09 13.32
CA ASP A 340 1.55 26.69 12.96
C ASP A 340 0.42 26.09 13.84
N PRO A 341 -0.71 25.70 13.24
CA PRO A 341 -1.85 25.16 13.97
C PRO A 341 -1.77 23.65 14.24
N SER A 342 -0.64 22.99 13.91
CA SER A 342 -0.43 21.55 14.15
C SER A 342 -0.54 21.17 15.63
N VAL A 343 -1.14 20.01 15.92
CA VAL A 343 -1.34 19.52 17.30
C VAL A 343 -0.94 18.04 17.38
N GLY A 344 0.04 17.73 18.23
CA GLY A 344 0.54 16.37 18.37
C GLY A 344 1.02 15.78 17.04
N ASP A 345 0.42 14.66 16.64
CA ASP A 345 0.70 13.99 15.36
C ASP A 345 -0.12 14.54 14.19
N CYS A 346 -1.15 15.36 14.45
CA CYS A 346 -1.90 16.04 13.41
C CYS A 346 -1.09 17.22 12.85
N ARG A 347 -0.55 17.05 11.65
CA ARG A 347 0.27 18.06 10.96
C ARG A 347 -0.52 18.85 9.93
N PHE A 348 -0.50 20.16 10.06
CA PHE A 348 -1.06 21.08 9.06
C PHE A 348 0.04 21.42 8.06
N LEU A 349 -0.02 20.75 6.92
CA LEU A 349 1.03 20.82 5.91
C LEU A 349 1.05 22.20 5.23
N VAL A 350 2.22 22.57 4.72
CA VAL A 350 2.44 23.70 3.81
C VAL A 350 2.66 23.13 2.42
N GLY A 351 2.03 23.73 1.41
CA GLY A 351 2.15 23.28 0.03
C GLY A 351 3.58 23.41 -0.53
N VAL A 352 3.85 22.62 -1.55
CA VAL A 352 5.06 22.69 -2.40
C VAL A 352 4.72 23.26 -3.77
#